data_AF-A0A413V9T3-F1
#
_entry.id   AF-A0A413V9T3-F1
#
_cell.length_a   1.000
_cell.length_b   1.000
_cell.length_c   1.000
_cell.angle_alpha   90.00
_cell.angle_beta   90.00
_cell.angle_gamma   90.00
#
_symmetry.space_group_name_H-M   'P 1'
#
loop_
_entity.id
_entity.type
_entity.pdbx_description
1 polymer ?
#
loop_
_entity_poly.entity_id
_entity_poly.type
_entity_poly.pdbx_seq_one_letter_code
_entity_poly.pdbx_strand_id
1 'polypeptide(L)'
;MNNQQATPQKITLEYIARLKTEKLEEIRGQKKAMTRTAQRIFAPLAPATSQTDAIMRSFNTGMAIFDGVVMGVKIMKKIRRFFRKG
;
A
#
# COMPACT_ATOMS: atom_id res chain seq x y z
N MET A 1 32.33 28.20 12.21
CA MET A 1 31.11 28.83 12.72
C MET A 1 29.97 28.54 11.77
N ASN A 2 28.97 27.75 12.17
CA ASN A 2 27.63 27.83 11.59
C ASN A 2 26.63 27.21 12.60
N ASN A 3 26.13 28.08 13.48
CA ASN A 3 25.08 27.77 14.42
C ASN A 3 23.75 27.76 13.66
N GLN A 4 23.31 26.58 13.23
CA GLN A 4 21.92 26.40 12.82
C GLN A 4 21.09 26.23 14.09
N GLN A 5 20.49 27.33 14.53
CA GLN A 5 19.48 27.35 15.57
C GLN A 5 18.35 26.40 15.14
N ALA A 6 18.23 25.26 15.82
CA ALA A 6 17.08 24.38 15.68
C ALA A 6 15.87 25.12 16.26
N THR A 7 15.12 25.81 15.41
CA THR A 7 13.81 26.32 15.78
C THR A 7 12.93 25.14 16.16
N PRO A 8 12.23 25.17 17.32
CA PRO A 8 11.35 24.09 17.70
C PRO A 8 10.19 24.05 16.71
N GLN A 9 10.28 23.18 15.71
CA GLN A 9 9.18 22.95 14.79
C GLN A 9 8.01 22.45 15.62
N LYS A 10 6.85 23.13 15.53
CA LYS A 10 5.60 22.65 16.12
C LYS A 10 5.27 21.32 15.46
N ILE A 11 5.63 20.22 16.12
CA ILE A 11 5.41 18.87 15.63
C ILE A 11 3.90 18.60 15.68
N THR A 12 3.21 18.91 14.59
CA THR A 12 1.81 18.56 14.40
C THR A 12 1.71 17.14 13.85
N LEU A 13 0.59 16.47 14.12
CA LEU A 13 0.34 15.10 13.63
C LEU A 13 0.43 15.01 12.10
N GLU A 14 -0.04 16.05 11.40
CA GLU A 14 0.02 16.14 9.94
C GLU A 14 1.46 16.22 9.42
N TYR A 15 2.32 16.97 10.12
CA TYR A 15 3.73 17.09 9.76
C TYR A 15 4.46 15.75 9.92
N ILE A 16 4.24 15.03 11.03
CA ILE A 16 4.79 13.68 11.23
C ILE A 16 4.27 12.72 10.16
N ALA A 17 2.97 12.78 9.83
CA ALA A 17 2.38 11.91 8.81
C ALA A 17 3.06 12.10 7.44
N ARG A 18 3.30 13.36 7.03
CA ARG A 18 4.01 13.69 5.78
C ARG A 18 5.45 13.19 5.77
N LEU A 19 6.20 13.44 6.86
CA LEU A 19 7.57 12.96 6.98
C LEU A 19 7.65 11.42 6.95
N LYS A 20 6.69 10.76 7.59
CA LYS A 20 6.60 9.29 7.60
C LYS A 20 6.34 8.76 6.19
N THR A 21 5.43 9.38 5.44
CA THR A 21 5.16 8.96 4.05
C THR A 21 6.37 9.14 3.15
N GLU A 22 7.05 10.28 3.24
CA GLU A 22 8.24 10.58 2.44
C GLU A 22 9.38 9.60 2.74
N LYS A 23 9.68 9.36 4.03
CA LYS A 23 10.71 8.40 4.43
C LYS A 23 10.35 6.96 4.06
N LEU A 24 9.07 6.59 4.08
CA LEU A 24 8.63 5.27 3.63
C LEU A 24 8.85 5.07 2.12
N GLU A 25 8.66 6.10 1.30
CA GLU A 25 8.93 6.03 -0.14
C GLU A 25 10.42 5.84 -0.42
N GLU A 26 11.27 6.58 0.29
CA GLU A 26 12.73 6.43 0.21
C GLU A 26 13.17 4.99 0.59
N ILE A 27 12.64 4.44 1.69
CA ILE A 27 12.91 3.07 2.13
C ILE A 27 12.44 2.04 1.09
N ARG A 28 11.28 2.26 0.45
CA ARG A 28 10.80 1.37 -0.62
C ARG A 28 11.73 1.38 -1.83
N GLY A 29 12.24 2.54 -2.22
CA GLY A 29 13.24 2.68 -3.29
C GLY A 29 14.52 1.92 -2.96
N GLN A 30 15.06 2.12 -1.76
CA GLN A 30 16.27 1.43 -1.29
C GLN A 30 16.06 -0.08 -1.18
N LYS A 31 14.90 -0.54 -0.68
CA LYS A 31 14.55 -1.97 -0.60
C LYS A 31 14.61 -2.64 -1.97
N LYS A 32 14.13 -1.99 -3.03
CA LYS A 32 14.19 -2.52 -4.40
C LYS A 32 15.63 -2.66 -4.90
N ALA A 33 16.49 -1.68 -4.59
CA ALA A 33 17.92 -1.76 -4.91
C ALA A 33 18.61 -2.89 -4.14
N MET A 34 18.37 -3.00 -2.83
CA MET A 34 18.90 -4.07 -1.99
C MET A 34 18.45 -5.46 -2.45
N THR A 35 17.17 -5.63 -2.82
CA THR A 35 16.66 -6.88 -3.37
C THR A 35 17.37 -7.27 -4.67
N ARG A 36 17.63 -6.31 -5.58
CA ARG A 36 18.40 -6.58 -6.81
C ARG A 36 19.84 -6.98 -6.50
N THR A 37 20.49 -6.29 -5.56
CA THR A 37 21.87 -6.61 -5.14
C THR A 37 21.93 -7.99 -4.48
N ALA A 38 20.98 -8.31 -3.60
CA ALA A 38 20.89 -9.62 -2.98
C ALA A 38 20.60 -10.73 -3.99
N GLN A 39 19.73 -10.49 -4.98
CA GLN A 39 19.52 -11.41 -6.10
C GLN A 39 20.80 -11.63 -6.92
N ARG A 40 21.60 -10.58 -7.13
CA ARG A 40 22.88 -10.69 -7.86
C ARG A 40 23.94 -11.47 -7.07
N ILE A 41 24.00 -11.31 -5.75
CA ILE A 41 25.02 -11.93 -4.89
C ILE A 41 24.63 -13.36 -4.51
N PHE A 42 23.37 -13.57 -4.16
CA PHE A 42 22.89 -14.82 -3.56
C PHE A 42 21.95 -15.61 -4.46
N ALA A 43 21.83 -15.23 -5.74
CA ALA A 43 21.03 -15.86 -6.80
C ALA A 43 20.10 -16.98 -6.31
N PRO A 44 18.82 -16.70 -6.01
CA PRO A 44 17.88 -17.79 -5.86
C PRO A 44 17.71 -18.43 -7.24
N LEU A 45 17.86 -19.75 -7.31
CA LEU A 45 17.50 -20.60 -8.44
C LEU A 45 15.97 -20.55 -8.66
N ALA A 46 15.41 -19.40 -9.04
CA ALA A 46 14.07 -19.20 -9.61
C ALA A 46 13.76 -17.69 -9.67
N PRO A 47 12.98 -17.22 -10.66
CA PRO A 47 12.65 -15.81 -10.80
C PRO A 47 11.81 -15.30 -9.62
N ALA A 48 12.41 -14.43 -8.82
CA ALA A 48 11.78 -13.67 -7.73
C ALA A 48 10.82 -12.56 -8.22
N THR A 49 10.34 -12.62 -9.47
CA THR A 49 9.23 -11.82 -9.97
C THR A 49 7.88 -12.40 -9.55
N SER A 50 7.81 -13.72 -9.37
CA SER A 50 6.59 -14.46 -9.02
C SER A 50 5.99 -14.02 -7.68
N GLN A 51 6.81 -13.77 -6.65
CA GLN A 51 6.30 -13.39 -5.33
C GLN A 51 5.81 -11.94 -5.29
N THR A 52 6.53 -10.99 -5.90
CA THR A 52 6.09 -9.58 -5.94
C THR A 52 4.86 -9.40 -6.82
N ASP A 53 4.77 -10.13 -7.94
CA ASP A 53 3.59 -10.10 -8.82
C ASP A 53 2.41 -10.82 -8.17
N ALA A 54 2.62 -11.94 -7.46
CA ALA A 54 1.56 -12.62 -6.70
C ALA A 54 1.04 -11.78 -5.53
N ILE A 55 1.91 -11.02 -4.86
CA ILE A 55 1.52 -10.10 -3.79
C ILE A 55 0.73 -8.91 -4.36
N MET A 56 1.17 -8.30 -5.47
CA MET A 56 0.39 -7.23 -6.10
C MET A 56 -0.96 -7.73 -6.63
N ARG A 57 -0.99 -8.93 -7.23
CA ARG A 57 -2.24 -9.58 -7.65
C ARG A 57 -3.15 -9.89 -6.47
N SER A 58 -2.64 -10.40 -5.35
CA SER A 58 -3.47 -10.71 -4.18
C SER A 58 -4.06 -9.45 -3.54
N PHE A 59 -3.32 -8.33 -3.55
CA PHE A 59 -3.85 -7.03 -3.14
C PHE A 59 -4.94 -6.51 -4.09
N ASN A 60 -4.72 -6.57 -5.41
CA ASN A 60 -5.71 -6.12 -6.40
C ASN A 60 -6.97 -7.02 -6.41
N THR A 61 -6.79 -8.33 -6.28
CA THR A 61 -7.87 -9.33 -6.17
C THR A 61 -8.65 -9.17 -4.86
N GLY A 62 -7.99 -8.89 -3.74
CA GLY A 62 -8.66 -8.61 -2.47
C GLY A 62 -9.58 -7.39 -2.55
N MET A 63 -9.14 -6.33 -3.24
CA MET A 63 -9.92 -5.12 -3.49
C MET A 63 -11.11 -5.38 -4.43
N ALA A 64 -10.91 -6.15 -5.51
CA ALA A 64 -11.96 -6.52 -6.46
C ALA A 64 -13.02 -7.46 -5.85
N ILE A 65 -12.61 -8.40 -4.99
CA ILE A 65 -13.53 -9.26 -4.23
C ILE A 65 -14.36 -8.40 -3.26
N PHE A 66 -13.73 -7.46 -2.56
CA PHE A 66 -14.41 -6.56 -1.64
C PHE A 66 -15.46 -5.69 -2.36
N ASP A 67 -15.11 -5.12 -3.51
CA ASP A 67 -16.06 -4.34 -4.32
C ASP A 67 -17.19 -5.22 -4.89
N GLY A 68 -16.86 -6.42 -5.39
CA GLY A 68 -17.86 -7.37 -5.89
C GLY A 68 -18.91 -7.78 -4.85
N VAL A 69 -18.49 -8.06 -3.61
CA VAL A 69 -19.40 -8.41 -2.51
C VAL A 69 -20.26 -7.21 -2.12
N VAL A 70 -19.67 -6.02 -1.99
CA VAL A 70 -20.43 -4.80 -1.65
C VAL A 70 -21.43 -4.44 -2.75
N MET A 71 -21.07 -4.63 -4.03
CA MET A 71 -21.96 -4.46 -5.17
C MET A 71 -23.13 -5.47 -5.12
N GLY A 72 -22.86 -6.75 -4.86
CA GLY A 72 -23.88 -7.78 -4.70
C GLY A 72 -24.88 -7.46 -3.57
N VAL A 73 -24.37 -7.03 -2.41
CA VAL A 73 -25.20 -6.61 -1.27
C VAL A 73 -26.06 -5.38 -1.62
N LYS A 74 -25.53 -4.41 -2.37
CA LYS A 74 -26.30 -3.24 -2.84
C LYS A 74 -27.45 -3.65 -3.77
N ILE A 75 -27.21 -4.59 -4.69
CA ILE A 75 -28.24 -5.11 -5.60
C ILE A 75 -29.34 -5.82 -4.78
N MET A 76 -28.97 -6.71 -3.86
CA MET A 76 -29.92 -7.41 -2.99
C MET A 76 -30.76 -6.46 -2.13
N LYS A 77 -30.14 -5.38 -1.60
CA LYS A 77 -30.86 -4.33 -0.88
C LYS A 77 -31.85 -3.57 -1.77
N LYS A 78 -31.50 -3.32 -3.04
CA LYS A 78 -32.40 -2.68 -4.02
C LYS A 78 -33.62 -3.57 -4.29
N ILE A 79 -33.38 -4.84 -4.61
CA ILE A 79 -34.41 -5.85 -4.86
C ILE A 79 -35.34 -5.98 -3.64
N ARG A 80 -34.77 -6.15 -2.44
CA ARG A 80 -35.54 -6.20 -1.18
C ARG A 80 -36.40 -4.95 -0.96
N ARG A 81 -35.92 -3.77 -1.35
CA ARG A 81 -36.68 -2.52 -1.20
C ARG A 81 -37.87 -2.43 -2.15
N PHE A 82 -37.76 -2.98 -3.36
CA PHE A 82 -38.88 -3.07 -4.30
C PHE A 82 -39.96 -4.03 -3.77
N PHE A 83 -39.58 -5.21 -3.29
CA PHE A 83 -40.53 -6.20 -2.75
C PHE A 83 -41.16 -5.84 -1.39
N ARG A 84 -40.63 -4.84 -0.68
CA ARG A 84 -41.17 -4.39 0.62
C ARG A 84 -42.10 -3.18 0.51
N LYS A 85 -42.34 -2.68 -0.71
CA LYS A 85 -43.20 -1.54 -1.02
C LYS A 85 -44.44 -1.93 -1.84
N GLY A 86 -44.59 -3.22 -2.15
CA GLY A 86 -45.83 -3.82 -2.67
C GLY A 86 -46.62 -4.48 -1.54
#